data_AF-A0A819R643-F1
#
_entry.id   AF-A0A819R643-F1
#
_cell.length_a   1.000
_cell.length_b   1.000
_cell.length_c   1.000
_cell.angle_alpha   90.00
_cell.angle_beta   90.00
_cell.angle_gamma   90.00
#
_symmetry.space_group_name_H-M   'P 1'
#
loop_
_entity.id
_entity.type
_entity.pdbx_description
1 polymer ?
#
loop_
_entity_poly.entity_id
_entity_poly.type
_entity_poly.pdbx_seq_one_letter_code
_entity_poly.pdbx_strand_id
1 'polypeptide(L)'
;MPYLGQGRALSVTAAQNQSFQVSTPFLNLASTSFTIEAWIYSTIVTGDNGVMGQCQCTSCSNQCFFFLIRSSKLYVGFTLNDINGLTTMTVNTWYHVAFVYNSVTKQQILYLNGVQDNIKSSSSAYQGTNGTFTIGSAKYYPSTTFFNGYIDNVKIETLAKSATEILTAASLIAYYSFDSPNPTYDNGPNGLNGSSINAGIVTGRVNQGIQFTGSSSYFQAYGFYQAGYGVNSNKPFSISMWISTSSYSSCAFVQMSTAYNGGSCFNMLGIWSYTGNAAQLVAQGYAWPAIYGPSITLNTWTHVSWTFSLTNGYRLYVNGVYFGTTGYYSYSGTSGVINWLQIGYSFTCSGNYISNAAFQGIIDEIYVHNREITATEVYTFANP
;
A
#
# COMPACT_ATOMS: atom_id res chain seq x y z
N MET A 1 -3.92 -12.55 3.38
CA MET A 1 -4.78 -11.48 3.91
C MET A 1 -4.19 -10.16 3.46
N PRO A 2 -4.71 -9.41 2.48
CA PRO A 2 -4.21 -8.08 2.17
C PRO A 2 -4.91 -7.07 3.09
N TYR A 3 -4.14 -6.24 3.77
CA TYR A 3 -4.52 -5.25 4.79
C TYR A 3 -4.74 -5.83 6.21
N LEU A 4 -3.72 -5.71 7.06
CA LEU A 4 -3.82 -5.79 8.52
C LEU A 4 -3.62 -4.36 9.04
N GLY A 5 -4.54 -3.48 8.69
CA GLY A 5 -4.47 -2.07 9.04
C GLY A 5 -3.98 -1.81 10.45
N GLN A 6 -3.32 -0.66 10.63
CA GLN A 6 -2.66 -0.31 11.89
C GLN A 6 -3.46 -0.71 13.12
N GLY A 7 -3.04 -1.78 13.78
CA GLY A 7 -3.57 -2.16 15.08
C GLY A 7 -5.04 -2.61 15.10
N ARG A 8 -5.99 -1.66 15.10
CA ARG A 8 -7.39 -1.88 15.48
C ARG A 8 -8.35 -1.37 14.41
N ALA A 9 -9.21 -2.26 13.91
CA ALA A 9 -10.36 -1.89 13.09
C ALA A 9 -11.61 -1.65 13.96
N LEU A 10 -12.54 -0.83 13.46
CA LEU A 10 -13.87 -0.71 14.03
C LEU A 10 -14.66 -2.00 13.73
N SER A 11 -14.99 -2.76 14.77
CA SER A 11 -15.89 -3.92 14.68
C SER A 11 -17.33 -3.47 14.88
N VAL A 12 -18.20 -3.77 13.93
CA VAL A 12 -19.64 -3.46 13.99
C VAL A 12 -20.47 -4.67 13.58
N THR A 13 -21.59 -4.86 14.28
CA THR A 13 -22.51 -5.98 14.10
C THR A 13 -23.87 -5.47 13.66
N ALA A 14 -24.34 -5.94 12.51
CA ALA A 14 -25.62 -5.52 11.93
C ALA A 14 -26.81 -5.92 12.82
N ALA A 15 -26.77 -7.10 13.44
CA ALA A 15 -27.81 -7.59 14.33
C ALA A 15 -28.01 -6.73 15.60
N GLN A 16 -27.03 -5.90 15.94
CA GLN A 16 -27.06 -4.99 17.09
C GLN A 16 -27.24 -3.53 16.69
N ASN A 17 -27.49 -3.24 15.40
CA ASN A 17 -27.62 -1.88 14.86
C ASN A 17 -26.41 -0.98 15.20
N GLN A 18 -25.20 -1.56 15.26
CA GLN A 18 -24.00 -0.82 15.68
C GLN A 18 -23.52 0.12 14.57
N SER A 19 -23.18 1.35 14.95
CA SER A 19 -22.51 2.32 14.07
C SER A 19 -21.78 3.38 14.90
N PHE A 20 -20.79 4.02 14.28
CA PHE A 20 -20.12 5.21 14.77
C PHE A 20 -20.71 6.44 14.09
N GLN A 21 -20.83 7.55 14.83
CA GLN A 21 -21.47 8.78 14.35
C GLN A 21 -20.52 9.96 14.42
N VAL A 22 -20.49 10.75 13.35
CA VAL A 22 -19.84 12.06 13.28
C VAL A 22 -20.96 13.10 13.12
N SER A 23 -21.26 13.81 14.20
CA SER A 23 -22.42 14.71 14.27
C SER A 23 -22.05 16.19 14.25
N THR A 24 -20.91 16.60 14.83
CA THR A 24 -20.51 18.01 14.90
C THR A 24 -18.99 18.23 14.72
N PRO A 25 -18.58 19.26 13.97
CA PRO A 25 -19.42 20.08 13.07
C PRO A 25 -20.00 19.22 11.93
N PHE A 26 -21.08 19.70 11.32
CA PHE A 26 -21.67 19.04 10.15
C PHE A 26 -20.62 18.91 9.03
N LEU A 27 -20.42 17.69 8.54
CA LEU A 27 -19.56 17.42 7.41
C LEU A 27 -20.28 17.83 6.12
N ASN A 28 -19.97 19.01 5.60
CA ASN A 28 -20.62 19.54 4.41
C ASN A 28 -19.99 19.03 3.12
N LEU A 29 -20.69 18.11 2.44
CA LEU A 29 -20.34 17.58 1.12
C LEU A 29 -21.25 18.13 0.00
N ALA A 30 -22.14 19.07 0.34
CA ALA A 30 -23.17 19.53 -0.58
C ALA A 30 -22.57 20.36 -1.72
N SER A 31 -22.88 19.99 -2.96
CA SER A 31 -22.47 20.70 -4.17
C SER A 31 -20.94 20.84 -4.36
N THR A 32 -20.15 20.03 -3.69
CA THR A 32 -18.68 20.01 -3.79
C THR A 32 -18.17 18.71 -4.39
N SER A 33 -16.89 18.70 -4.77
CA SER A 33 -16.18 17.44 -5.03
C SER A 33 -15.82 16.80 -3.71
N PHE A 34 -15.79 15.47 -3.65
CA PHE A 34 -15.33 14.75 -2.48
C PHE A 34 -14.90 13.32 -2.81
N THR A 35 -14.14 12.75 -1.89
CA THR A 35 -13.72 11.36 -1.91
C THR A 35 -13.95 10.76 -0.54
N ILE A 36 -14.53 9.57 -0.52
CA ILE A 36 -14.74 8.77 0.68
C ILE A 36 -14.16 7.39 0.42
N GLU A 37 -13.25 6.95 1.28
CA GLU A 37 -12.59 5.66 1.15
C GLU A 37 -12.40 4.97 2.50
N ALA A 38 -12.32 3.64 2.48
CA ALA A 38 -12.04 2.82 3.65
C ALA A 38 -11.53 1.44 3.23
N TRP A 39 -10.90 0.74 4.17
CA TRP A 39 -10.78 -0.71 4.12
C TRP A 39 -11.98 -1.34 4.81
N ILE A 40 -12.61 -2.32 4.16
CA ILE A 40 -13.74 -3.06 4.72
C ILE A 40 -13.50 -4.57 4.65
N TYR A 41 -13.86 -5.27 5.72
CA TYR A 41 -13.93 -6.72 5.80
C TYR A 41 -15.35 -7.09 6.14
N SER A 42 -16.12 -7.45 5.11
CA SER A 42 -17.51 -7.86 5.33
C SER A 42 -17.61 -9.36 5.56
N THR A 43 -18.35 -9.75 6.59
CA THR A 43 -18.70 -11.15 6.85
C THR A 43 -20.00 -11.56 6.14
N ILE A 44 -20.73 -10.60 5.56
CA ILE A 44 -21.99 -10.81 4.84
C ILE A 44 -22.04 -9.87 3.64
N VAL A 45 -22.13 -10.39 2.42
CA VAL A 45 -22.21 -9.56 1.19
C VAL A 45 -23.59 -9.65 0.50
N THR A 46 -24.52 -10.41 1.07
CA THR A 46 -25.91 -10.52 0.61
C THR A 46 -26.79 -9.48 1.27
N GLY A 47 -27.89 -9.10 0.61
CA GLY A 47 -28.76 -8.01 1.07
C GLY A 47 -28.09 -6.64 0.96
N ASP A 48 -28.61 -5.67 1.73
CA ASP A 48 -28.00 -4.35 1.86
C ASP A 48 -27.20 -4.27 3.16
N ASN A 49 -25.91 -3.96 3.01
CA ASN A 49 -24.95 -3.91 4.12
C ASN A 49 -24.31 -2.52 4.16
N GLY A 50 -24.83 -1.65 5.03
CA GLY A 50 -24.55 -0.22 5.04
C GLY A 50 -23.19 0.11 5.62
N VAL A 51 -22.22 0.49 4.79
CA VAL A 51 -20.85 0.80 5.20
C VAL A 51 -20.77 2.18 5.85
N MET A 52 -21.29 3.22 5.18
CA MET A 52 -21.29 4.59 5.67
C MET A 52 -22.31 5.45 4.92
N GLY A 53 -22.71 6.58 5.48
CA GLY A 53 -23.67 7.47 4.82
C GLY A 53 -23.98 8.76 5.55
N GLN A 54 -24.69 9.67 4.87
CA GLN A 54 -25.21 10.91 5.41
C GLN A 54 -26.52 11.25 4.70
N CYS A 55 -27.61 11.36 5.46
CA CYS A 55 -28.95 11.41 4.89
C CYS A 55 -29.84 12.44 5.56
N GLN A 56 -30.34 13.38 4.74
CA GLN A 56 -31.31 14.39 5.14
C GLN A 56 -32.75 13.93 4.87
N CYS A 57 -33.03 13.45 3.65
CA CYS A 57 -34.38 13.06 3.22
C CYS A 57 -34.33 11.84 2.27
N THR A 58 -34.84 10.69 2.73
CA THR A 58 -34.76 9.41 1.99
C THR A 58 -35.63 9.35 0.74
N SER A 59 -36.62 10.25 0.60
CA SER A 59 -37.50 10.36 -0.57
C SER A 59 -37.14 11.54 -1.48
N CYS A 60 -36.17 12.38 -1.10
CA CYS A 60 -35.73 13.52 -1.87
C CYS A 60 -34.51 13.15 -2.72
N SER A 61 -34.54 13.44 -4.02
CA SER A 61 -33.39 13.20 -4.89
C SER A 61 -32.17 13.98 -4.40
N ASN A 62 -31.01 13.34 -4.47
CA ASN A 62 -29.70 13.91 -4.13
C ASN A 62 -29.44 14.25 -2.65
N GLN A 63 -30.33 13.88 -1.72
CA GLN A 63 -30.22 14.28 -0.31
C GLN A 63 -29.81 13.16 0.66
N CYS A 64 -29.53 11.93 0.19
CA CYS A 64 -28.91 10.90 1.01
C CYS A 64 -27.74 10.22 0.33
N PHE A 65 -26.54 10.54 0.79
CA PHE A 65 -25.35 9.77 0.50
C PHE A 65 -25.45 8.45 1.25
N PHE A 66 -25.40 7.34 0.53
CA PHE A 66 -25.23 6.00 1.10
C PHE A 66 -24.09 5.31 0.36
N PHE A 67 -23.27 4.59 1.11
CA PHE A 67 -22.26 3.68 0.61
C PHE A 67 -22.51 2.33 1.27
N LEU A 68 -22.94 1.34 0.48
CA LEU A 68 -23.33 0.03 0.98
C LEU A 68 -22.89 -1.08 0.02
N ILE A 69 -22.95 -2.33 0.48
CA ILE A 69 -22.85 -3.52 -0.39
C ILE A 69 -24.28 -3.99 -0.69
N ARG A 70 -24.61 -4.16 -1.96
CA ARG A 70 -25.88 -4.72 -2.45
C ARG A 70 -25.60 -5.79 -3.48
N SER A 71 -26.26 -6.95 -3.33
CA SER A 71 -26.09 -8.07 -4.27
C SER A 71 -24.62 -8.43 -4.49
N SER A 72 -23.83 -8.42 -3.41
CA SER A 72 -22.39 -8.66 -3.40
C SER A 72 -21.54 -7.66 -4.17
N LYS A 73 -22.05 -6.47 -4.50
CA LYS A 73 -21.29 -5.40 -5.19
C LYS A 73 -21.39 -4.10 -4.41
N LEU A 74 -20.47 -3.18 -4.67
CA LEU A 74 -20.60 -1.81 -4.13
C LEU A 74 -21.86 -1.15 -4.70
N TYR A 75 -22.55 -0.38 -3.87
CA TYR A 75 -23.71 0.42 -4.25
C TYR A 75 -23.66 1.75 -3.53
N VAL A 76 -23.57 2.82 -4.31
CA VAL A 76 -23.38 4.17 -3.77
C VAL A 76 -24.30 5.12 -4.50
N GLY A 77 -24.81 6.13 -3.81
CA GLY A 77 -25.70 7.08 -4.46
C GLY A 77 -26.10 8.22 -3.57
N PHE A 78 -26.86 9.14 -4.15
CA PHE A 78 -27.41 10.31 -3.45
C PHE A 78 -28.93 10.24 -3.26
N THR A 79 -29.55 9.07 -3.47
CA THR A 79 -31.01 8.85 -3.66
C THR A 79 -31.47 9.26 -5.05
N LEU A 80 -31.99 8.29 -5.81
CA LEU A 80 -32.43 8.43 -7.21
C LEU A 80 -31.29 8.93 -8.13
N ASN A 81 -30.04 8.79 -7.69
CA ASN A 81 -28.85 9.23 -8.38
C ASN A 81 -27.69 8.32 -7.97
N ASP A 82 -27.85 7.06 -8.35
CA ASP A 82 -27.09 5.95 -7.78
C ASP A 82 -26.14 5.37 -8.84
N ILE A 83 -25.10 4.67 -8.37
CA ILE A 83 -24.13 3.95 -9.17
C ILE A 83 -23.91 2.57 -8.52
N ASN A 84 -23.91 1.54 -9.37
CA ASN A 84 -23.64 0.16 -8.96
C ASN A 84 -22.21 -0.20 -9.35
N GLY A 85 -21.52 -0.92 -8.48
CA GLY A 85 -20.26 -1.56 -8.81
C GLY A 85 -20.43 -2.69 -9.82
N LEU A 86 -19.34 -3.09 -10.47
CA LEU A 86 -19.30 -4.17 -11.44
C LEU A 86 -18.74 -5.46 -10.84
N THR A 87 -17.79 -5.33 -9.92
CA THR A 87 -17.07 -6.46 -9.32
C THR A 87 -17.84 -7.09 -8.16
N THR A 88 -17.99 -8.41 -8.21
CA THR A 88 -18.55 -9.21 -7.11
C THR A 88 -17.52 -9.41 -6.00
N MET A 89 -17.88 -9.02 -4.79
CA MET A 89 -17.11 -9.19 -3.56
C MET A 89 -17.44 -10.53 -2.89
N THR A 90 -16.46 -11.09 -2.19
CA THR A 90 -16.63 -12.27 -1.34
C THR A 90 -16.56 -11.91 0.13
N VAL A 91 -17.25 -12.68 0.97
CA VAL A 91 -17.13 -12.52 2.43
C VAL A 91 -15.70 -12.79 2.90
N ASN A 92 -15.38 -12.33 4.11
CA ASN A 92 -14.14 -12.63 4.80
C ASN A 92 -12.87 -12.21 4.03
N THR A 93 -13.01 -11.14 3.25
CA THR A 93 -11.94 -10.59 2.42
C THR A 93 -11.89 -9.09 2.66
N TRP A 94 -10.70 -8.57 2.93
CA TRP A 94 -10.45 -7.13 2.98
C TRP A 94 -10.47 -6.55 1.57
N TYR A 95 -11.23 -5.48 1.41
CA TYR A 95 -11.26 -4.66 0.21
C TYR A 95 -11.02 -3.21 0.58
N HIS A 96 -10.17 -2.53 -0.18
CA HIS A 96 -10.19 -1.08 -0.21
C HIS A 96 -11.35 -0.65 -1.11
N VAL A 97 -12.23 0.21 -0.59
CA VAL A 97 -13.37 0.74 -1.32
C VAL A 97 -13.25 2.25 -1.35
N ALA A 98 -13.52 2.86 -2.50
CA ALA A 98 -13.58 4.30 -2.59
C ALA A 98 -14.71 4.76 -3.52
N PHE A 99 -15.28 5.90 -3.18
CA PHE A 99 -16.20 6.65 -4.01
C PHE A 99 -15.66 8.06 -4.19
N VAL A 100 -15.57 8.48 -5.46
CA VAL A 100 -15.17 9.84 -5.84
C VAL A 100 -16.34 10.50 -6.54
N TYR A 101 -16.73 11.69 -6.08
CA TYR A 101 -17.58 12.59 -6.83
C TYR A 101 -16.80 13.82 -7.25
N ASN A 102 -16.75 14.07 -8.55
CA ASN A 102 -16.14 15.27 -9.12
C ASN A 102 -17.23 16.21 -9.62
N SER A 103 -17.38 17.37 -8.96
CA SER A 103 -18.41 18.36 -9.27
C SER A 103 -18.16 19.13 -10.57
N VAL A 104 -16.92 19.18 -11.04
CA VAL A 104 -16.53 19.83 -12.31
C VAL A 104 -16.90 18.93 -13.48
N THR A 105 -16.51 17.66 -13.45
CA THR A 105 -16.80 16.70 -14.53
C THR A 105 -18.17 16.04 -14.39
N LYS A 106 -18.84 16.22 -13.24
CA LYS A 106 -20.13 15.59 -12.87
C LYS A 106 -20.07 14.07 -12.89
N GLN A 107 -18.94 13.51 -12.46
CA GLN A 107 -18.68 12.08 -12.44
C GLN A 107 -18.81 11.50 -11.03
N GLN A 108 -19.53 10.40 -10.92
CA GLN A 108 -19.49 9.47 -9.80
C GLN A 108 -18.59 8.30 -10.20
N ILE A 109 -17.57 7.98 -9.41
CA ILE A 109 -16.60 6.93 -9.72
C ILE A 109 -16.47 6.00 -8.52
N LEU A 110 -16.63 4.70 -8.76
CA LEU A 110 -16.38 3.65 -7.78
C LEU A 110 -15.02 3.03 -8.03
N TYR A 111 -14.27 2.80 -6.96
CA TYR A 111 -13.03 2.05 -6.99
C TYR A 111 -13.09 0.89 -6.00
N LEU A 112 -12.51 -0.24 -6.41
CA LEU A 112 -12.31 -1.41 -5.58
C LEU A 112 -10.83 -1.82 -5.67
N ASN A 113 -10.16 -1.94 -4.53
CA ASN A 113 -8.73 -2.22 -4.43
C ASN A 113 -7.86 -1.26 -5.27
N GLY A 114 -8.22 0.02 -5.27
CA GLY A 114 -7.48 1.05 -6.00
C GLY A 114 -7.77 1.14 -7.51
N VAL A 115 -8.54 0.20 -8.07
CA VAL A 115 -8.87 0.15 -9.50
C VAL A 115 -10.30 0.63 -9.73
N GLN A 116 -10.52 1.41 -10.79
CA GLN A 116 -11.85 1.88 -11.15
C GLN A 116 -12.78 0.68 -11.43
N ASP A 117 -13.83 0.55 -10.64
CA ASP A 117 -14.85 -0.50 -10.76
C ASP A 117 -16.01 -0.04 -11.64
N ASN A 118 -16.46 1.21 -11.51
CA ASN A 118 -17.46 1.79 -12.41
C ASN A 118 -17.37 3.32 -12.45
N ILE A 119 -17.93 3.93 -13.49
CA ILE A 119 -18.05 5.38 -13.64
C ILE A 119 -19.42 5.76 -14.22
N LYS A 120 -20.06 6.78 -13.64
CA LYS A 120 -21.30 7.38 -14.14
C LYS A 120 -21.09 8.87 -14.35
N SER A 121 -21.36 9.35 -15.56
CA SER A 121 -21.25 10.76 -15.94
C SER A 121 -22.61 11.48 -15.84
N SER A 122 -22.59 12.81 -15.97
CA SER A 122 -23.80 13.66 -15.94
C SER A 122 -24.62 13.52 -14.64
N SER A 123 -23.94 13.24 -13.53
CA SER A 123 -24.57 13.07 -12.22
C SER A 123 -24.79 14.42 -11.54
N SER A 124 -25.96 14.64 -10.96
CA SER A 124 -26.17 15.77 -10.04
C SER A 124 -25.30 15.61 -8.79
N ALA A 125 -24.92 16.73 -8.18
CA ALA A 125 -24.18 16.72 -6.92
C ALA A 125 -25.04 16.22 -5.76
N TYR A 126 -24.39 15.77 -4.70
CA TYR A 126 -25.04 15.61 -3.40
C TYR A 126 -25.54 16.99 -2.91
N GLN A 127 -26.74 17.03 -2.34
CA GLN A 127 -27.46 18.25 -1.95
C GLN A 127 -27.93 18.24 -0.49
N GLY A 128 -27.56 17.21 0.29
CA GLY A 128 -27.89 17.19 1.72
C GLY A 128 -27.09 18.24 2.48
N THR A 129 -27.79 19.12 3.20
CA THR A 129 -27.20 20.23 3.98
C THR A 129 -27.31 20.01 5.49
N ASN A 130 -27.83 18.85 5.91
CA ASN A 130 -27.90 18.39 7.29
C ASN A 130 -27.84 16.85 7.32
N GLY A 131 -27.72 16.29 8.51
CA GLY A 131 -27.69 14.85 8.75
C GLY A 131 -26.36 14.41 9.36
N THR A 132 -26.46 13.46 10.29
CA THR A 132 -25.32 12.80 10.91
C THR A 132 -24.61 11.93 9.87
N PHE A 133 -23.29 12.03 9.79
CA PHE A 133 -22.50 11.07 9.04
C PHE A 133 -22.29 9.81 9.89
N THR A 134 -22.56 8.64 9.32
CA THR A 134 -22.46 7.35 10.00
C THR A 134 -21.40 6.46 9.36
N ILE A 135 -20.66 5.72 10.19
CA ILE A 135 -19.74 4.65 9.79
C ILE A 135 -20.25 3.35 10.43
N GLY A 136 -20.34 2.28 9.65
CA GLY A 136 -21.01 1.04 10.05
C GLY A 136 -22.54 1.04 9.85
N SER A 137 -23.09 2.10 9.26
CA SER A 137 -24.48 2.11 8.80
C SER A 137 -24.68 3.10 7.66
N ALA A 138 -25.69 2.86 6.84
CA ALA A 138 -26.12 3.77 5.79
C ALA A 138 -27.65 3.82 5.74
N LYS A 139 -28.21 5.03 5.75
CA LYS A 139 -29.65 5.24 5.60
C LYS A 139 -30.02 5.24 4.11
N TYR A 140 -30.72 4.21 3.69
CA TYR A 140 -31.26 4.01 2.35
C TYR A 140 -32.78 3.82 2.44
N TYR A 141 -33.56 4.15 1.42
CA TYR A 141 -35.02 3.98 1.49
C TYR A 141 -35.41 2.48 1.43
N PRO A 142 -36.26 1.93 2.32
CA PRO A 142 -37.03 2.64 3.35
C PRO A 142 -36.38 2.68 4.75
N SER A 143 -35.29 1.94 4.97
CA SER A 143 -34.70 1.74 6.31
C SER A 143 -33.19 1.92 6.36
N THR A 144 -32.68 2.23 7.55
CA THR A 144 -31.24 2.16 7.82
C THR A 144 -30.75 0.71 7.70
N THR A 145 -29.63 0.54 7.03
CA THR A 145 -28.93 -0.73 6.88
C THR A 145 -27.60 -0.65 7.64
N PHE A 146 -27.16 -1.76 8.22
CA PHE A 146 -26.00 -1.79 9.13
C PHE A 146 -24.91 -2.70 8.60
N PHE A 147 -23.65 -2.36 8.90
CA PHE A 147 -22.50 -3.14 8.50
C PHE A 147 -22.30 -4.36 9.41
N ASN A 148 -21.79 -5.47 8.84
CA ASN A 148 -21.40 -6.64 9.63
C ASN A 148 -19.96 -7.07 9.33
N GLY A 149 -19.04 -6.66 10.20
CA GLY A 149 -17.61 -6.98 10.04
C GLY A 149 -16.72 -5.86 10.58
N TYR A 150 -15.60 -5.64 9.90
CA TYR A 150 -14.59 -4.66 10.30
C TYR A 150 -14.46 -3.54 9.26
N ILE A 151 -14.30 -2.31 9.73
CA ILE A 151 -14.03 -1.12 8.93
C ILE A 151 -12.77 -0.46 9.48
N ASP A 152 -11.87 -0.03 8.60
CA ASP A 152 -10.62 0.58 9.01
C ASP A 152 -10.13 1.63 8.00
N ASN A 153 -9.24 2.52 8.45
CA ASN A 153 -8.63 3.60 7.66
C ASN A 153 -9.67 4.43 6.87
N VAL A 154 -10.78 4.79 7.52
CA VAL A 154 -11.80 5.65 6.91
C VAL A 154 -11.23 7.04 6.68
N LYS A 155 -11.28 7.51 5.44
CA LYS A 155 -10.91 8.87 5.05
C LYS A 155 -12.05 9.53 4.30
N ILE A 156 -12.29 10.79 4.62
CA ILE A 156 -13.26 11.63 3.93
C ILE A 156 -12.58 12.95 3.61
N GLU A 157 -12.49 13.26 2.33
CA GLU A 157 -11.76 14.41 1.80
C GLU A 157 -12.68 15.22 0.89
N THR A 158 -12.65 16.55 0.99
CA THR A 158 -13.48 17.48 0.19
C THR A 158 -12.88 17.78 -1.19
N LEU A 159 -12.12 16.83 -1.72
CA LEU A 159 -11.45 16.87 -3.02
C LEU A 159 -11.78 15.59 -3.79
N ALA A 160 -11.82 15.69 -5.13
CA ALA A 160 -11.93 14.53 -5.99
C ALA A 160 -10.52 13.98 -6.26
N LYS A 161 -10.19 12.84 -5.66
CA LYS A 161 -8.89 12.19 -5.85
C LYS A 161 -8.78 11.57 -7.23
N SER A 162 -7.59 11.64 -7.79
CA SER A 162 -7.22 10.97 -9.03
C SER A 162 -7.16 9.45 -8.85
N ALA A 163 -7.24 8.72 -9.96
CA ALA A 163 -7.09 7.26 -9.95
C ALA A 163 -5.73 6.83 -9.35
N THR A 164 -4.66 7.59 -9.58
CA THR A 164 -3.33 7.32 -9.01
C THR A 164 -3.32 7.46 -7.50
N GLU A 165 -3.94 8.50 -6.95
CA GLU A 165 -4.01 8.69 -5.49
C GLU A 165 -4.82 7.57 -4.82
N ILE A 166 -5.93 7.16 -5.43
CA ILE A 166 -6.75 6.03 -4.96
C ILE A 166 -5.96 4.71 -5.02
N LEU A 167 -5.23 4.48 -6.12
CA LEU A 167 -4.39 3.30 -6.26
C LEU A 167 -3.27 3.27 -5.23
N THR A 168 -2.62 4.40 -4.96
CA THR A 168 -1.60 4.52 -3.91
C THR A 168 -2.19 4.23 -2.53
N ALA A 169 -3.36 4.80 -2.20
CA ALA A 169 -4.03 4.54 -0.93
C ALA A 169 -4.39 3.05 -0.72
N ALA A 170 -4.71 2.34 -1.79
CA ALA A 170 -5.03 0.91 -1.75
C ALA A 170 -3.81 -0.02 -1.77
N SER A 171 -2.64 0.46 -2.22
CA SER A 171 -1.52 -0.42 -2.55
C SER A 171 -0.17 -0.10 -1.90
N LEU A 172 0.03 1.12 -1.41
CA LEU A 172 1.24 1.50 -0.67
C LEU A 172 1.23 0.85 0.72
N ILE A 173 2.25 0.06 1.01
CA ILE A 173 2.46 -0.59 2.30
C ILE A 173 3.21 0.35 3.24
N ALA A 174 4.34 0.89 2.78
CA ALA A 174 5.18 1.80 3.55
C ALA A 174 5.94 2.74 2.61
N TYR A 175 6.24 3.93 3.10
CA TYR A 175 7.10 4.92 2.47
C TYR A 175 8.02 5.54 3.51
N TYR A 176 9.34 5.47 3.29
CA TYR A 176 10.33 6.10 4.15
C TYR A 176 11.14 7.11 3.35
N SER A 177 10.81 8.40 3.55
CA SER A 177 11.53 9.54 2.97
C SER A 177 12.77 9.94 3.79
N PHE A 178 12.78 9.64 5.09
CA PHE A 178 13.78 10.12 6.05
C PHE A 178 13.85 11.66 6.24
N ASP A 179 12.94 12.42 5.62
CA ASP A 179 12.91 13.89 5.63
C ASP A 179 12.32 14.54 6.90
N SER A 180 11.69 13.73 7.76
CA SER A 180 10.93 14.25 8.90
C SER A 180 11.78 14.34 10.17
N PRO A 181 11.39 15.17 11.16
CA PRO A 181 12.01 15.17 12.49
C PRO A 181 12.04 13.79 13.17
N ASN A 182 11.14 12.89 12.76
CA ASN A 182 11.14 11.48 13.13
C ASN A 182 11.47 10.65 11.88
N PRO A 183 12.74 10.57 11.46
CA PRO A 183 13.12 10.09 10.12
C PRO A 183 12.82 8.60 9.91
N THR A 184 12.58 7.84 10.99
CA THR A 184 12.21 6.42 10.89
C THR A 184 10.71 6.18 10.80
N TYR A 185 9.88 7.23 10.83
CA TYR A 185 8.43 7.07 10.72
C TYR A 185 8.03 6.76 9.28
N ASP A 186 7.03 5.89 9.14
CA ASP A 186 6.44 5.57 7.85
C ASP A 186 5.54 6.74 7.40
N ASN A 187 5.88 7.36 6.28
CA ASN A 187 5.11 8.40 5.60
C ASN A 187 3.93 7.83 4.79
N GLY A 188 3.82 6.50 4.70
CA GLY A 188 2.73 5.78 4.06
C GLY A 188 1.48 5.63 4.96
N PRO A 189 0.45 4.91 4.46
CA PRO A 189 -0.86 4.85 5.11
C PRO A 189 -0.94 3.89 6.30
N ASN A 190 0.09 3.08 6.54
CA ASN A 190 0.07 2.01 7.54
C ASN A 190 0.98 2.29 8.74
N GLY A 191 1.59 3.47 8.81
CA GLY A 191 2.51 3.93 9.87
C GLY A 191 3.37 2.80 10.45
N LEU A 192 3.98 1.99 9.58
CA LEU A 192 4.90 0.91 9.92
C LEU A 192 6.24 1.53 10.34
N ASN A 193 6.23 2.28 11.45
CA ASN A 193 7.38 3.02 11.92
C ASN A 193 8.56 2.07 12.19
N GLY A 194 9.72 2.46 11.68
CA GLY A 194 10.95 1.71 11.87
C GLY A 194 11.79 2.20 13.03
N SER A 195 12.90 1.50 13.22
CA SER A 195 14.00 1.88 14.10
C SER A 195 15.32 1.69 13.37
N SER A 196 16.36 2.41 13.80
CA SER A 196 17.69 2.29 13.23
C SER A 196 18.76 2.17 14.31
N ILE A 197 19.85 1.48 13.99
CA ILE A 197 21.05 1.38 14.82
C ILE A 197 22.25 1.73 13.95
N ASN A 198 23.17 2.53 14.50
CA ASN A 198 24.40 2.98 13.84
C ASN A 198 24.19 3.49 12.41
N ALA A 199 23.03 4.11 12.15
CA ALA A 199 22.70 4.76 10.90
C ALA A 199 22.51 6.27 11.15
N GLY A 200 22.93 7.09 10.22
CA GLY A 200 22.84 8.55 10.30
C GLY A 200 21.89 9.12 9.26
N ILE A 201 21.27 10.27 9.54
CA ILE A 201 20.53 11.02 8.51
C ILE A 201 21.47 12.05 7.89
N VAL A 202 21.62 11.98 6.58
CA VAL A 202 22.52 12.83 5.78
C VAL A 202 21.76 13.39 4.58
N THR A 203 22.40 14.21 3.74
CA THR A 203 21.80 14.64 2.47
C THR A 203 21.52 13.43 1.57
N GLY A 204 20.25 13.28 1.19
CA GLY A 204 19.73 12.21 0.34
C GLY A 204 19.76 12.53 -1.14
N ARG A 205 19.08 11.70 -1.92
CA ARG A 205 18.77 11.95 -3.33
C ARG A 205 17.71 13.04 -3.45
N VAL A 206 16.71 12.96 -2.58
CA VAL A 206 15.68 13.96 -2.33
C VAL A 206 15.88 14.39 -0.89
N ASN A 207 16.23 15.66 -0.65
CA ASN A 207 16.38 16.20 0.71
C ASN A 207 17.32 15.36 1.62
N GLN A 208 16.79 14.48 2.49
CA GLN A 208 17.52 13.66 3.44
C GLN A 208 17.47 12.17 3.08
N GLY A 209 18.51 11.42 3.45
CA GLY A 209 18.56 9.97 3.29
C GLY A 209 19.25 9.32 4.48
N ILE A 210 19.14 7.99 4.58
CA ILE A 210 19.74 7.22 5.66
C ILE A 210 21.09 6.63 5.24
N GLN A 211 22.14 6.94 5.99
CA GLN A 211 23.51 6.48 5.79
C GLN A 211 23.82 5.25 6.64
N PHE A 212 24.44 4.26 6.02
CA PHE A 212 24.94 3.02 6.63
C PHE A 212 26.48 2.96 6.54
N THR A 213 27.11 2.48 7.60
CA THR A 213 28.57 2.49 7.77
C THR A 213 29.24 1.20 7.28
N GLY A 214 28.47 0.16 6.94
CA GLY A 214 28.98 -1.15 6.56
C GLY A 214 29.38 -2.04 7.75
N SER A 215 29.10 -1.62 8.98
CA SER A 215 29.38 -2.41 10.19
C SER A 215 28.29 -2.20 11.24
N SER A 216 27.42 -3.21 11.43
CA SER A 216 26.33 -3.18 12.41
C SER A 216 25.40 -1.96 12.29
N SER A 217 25.23 -1.43 11.08
CA SER A 217 24.35 -0.30 10.75
C SER A 217 23.11 -0.76 10.01
N TYR A 218 21.92 -0.34 10.46
CA TYR A 218 20.66 -0.70 9.81
C TYR A 218 19.49 0.16 10.18
N PHE A 219 18.47 0.01 9.35
CA PHE A 219 17.09 0.33 9.60
C PHE A 219 16.25 -0.95 9.53
N GLN A 220 15.20 -1.04 10.35
CA GLN A 220 14.20 -2.08 10.21
C GLN A 220 12.82 -1.61 10.62
N ALA A 221 11.80 -2.24 10.04
CA ALA A 221 10.41 -2.01 10.39
C ALA A 221 9.62 -3.33 10.38
N TYR A 222 8.63 -3.45 11.27
CA TYR A 222 7.77 -4.64 11.40
C TYR A 222 6.39 -4.37 10.83
N GLY A 223 5.74 -5.42 10.30
CA GLY A 223 4.38 -5.33 9.78
C GLY A 223 4.22 -5.81 8.33
N PHE A 224 5.29 -6.32 7.71
CA PHE A 224 5.30 -6.68 6.31
C PHE A 224 4.83 -8.13 6.11
N TYR A 225 3.56 -8.33 5.83
CA TYR A 225 2.96 -9.68 5.65
C TYR A 225 2.93 -10.13 4.17
N GLN A 226 3.20 -9.23 3.23
CA GLN A 226 3.12 -9.49 1.78
C GLN A 226 4.49 -9.71 1.11
N ALA A 227 5.56 -9.14 1.66
CA ALA A 227 6.87 -9.12 1.04
C ALA A 227 7.85 -10.18 1.62
N GLY A 228 7.45 -11.00 2.58
CA GLY A 228 8.39 -11.78 3.41
C GLY A 228 8.38 -13.30 3.27
N TYR A 229 9.17 -13.96 4.14
CA TYR A 229 9.20 -15.42 4.33
C TYR A 229 7.79 -15.88 4.67
N GLY A 230 7.17 -16.71 3.83
CA GLY A 230 5.76 -17.03 3.98
C GLY A 230 4.81 -16.09 3.24
N VAL A 231 5.25 -15.58 2.07
CA VAL A 231 4.39 -15.15 0.97
C VAL A 231 3.12 -15.99 1.01
N ASN A 232 1.95 -15.36 1.02
CA ASN A 232 0.74 -16.06 0.55
C ASN A 232 1.08 -16.50 -0.88
N SER A 233 1.52 -17.75 -1.05
CA SER A 233 2.32 -18.21 -2.18
C SER A 233 1.86 -17.55 -3.47
N ASN A 234 2.69 -16.61 -3.96
CA ASN A 234 2.50 -15.83 -5.18
C ASN A 234 1.61 -14.57 -5.13
N LYS A 235 1.66 -13.77 -4.06
CA LYS A 235 1.13 -12.40 -4.08
C LYS A 235 2.14 -11.41 -4.71
N PRO A 236 1.68 -10.48 -5.55
CA PRO A 236 2.56 -9.48 -6.14
C PRO A 236 3.08 -8.49 -5.09
N PHE A 237 4.25 -7.91 -5.33
CA PHE A 237 4.83 -6.85 -4.51
C PHE A 237 5.78 -5.99 -5.35
N SER A 238 6.15 -4.83 -4.83
CA SER A 238 7.27 -4.02 -5.35
C SER A 238 8.02 -3.33 -4.22
N ILE A 239 9.34 -3.23 -4.36
CA ILE A 239 10.19 -2.37 -3.53
C ILE A 239 10.96 -1.45 -4.47
N SER A 240 10.91 -0.14 -4.23
CA SER A 240 11.63 0.88 -5.00
C SER A 240 12.42 1.78 -4.07
N MET A 241 13.65 2.14 -4.44
CA MET A 241 14.49 3.04 -3.65
C MET A 241 15.62 3.64 -4.49
N TRP A 242 16.21 4.70 -3.96
CA TRP A 242 17.50 5.22 -4.39
C TRP A 242 18.61 4.68 -3.51
N ILE A 243 19.72 4.26 -4.12
CA ILE A 243 20.95 3.88 -3.41
C ILE A 243 22.15 4.67 -3.92
N SER A 244 23.08 5.00 -3.04
CA SER A 244 24.41 5.51 -3.37
C SER A 244 25.43 4.75 -2.53
N THR A 245 26.13 3.80 -3.13
CA THR A 245 27.09 2.95 -2.40
C THR A 245 28.47 3.58 -2.37
N SER A 246 29.19 3.42 -1.26
CA SER A 246 30.58 3.91 -1.12
C SER A 246 31.62 2.78 -1.13
N SER A 247 31.20 1.53 -1.37
CA SER A 247 32.09 0.36 -1.42
C SER A 247 31.65 -0.65 -2.47
N TYR A 248 32.61 -1.30 -3.11
CA TYR A 248 32.35 -2.42 -4.01
C TYR A 248 32.17 -3.76 -3.26
N SER A 249 32.28 -3.79 -1.93
CA SER A 249 32.12 -5.02 -1.17
C SER A 249 30.74 -5.66 -1.39
N SER A 250 30.74 -6.97 -1.61
CA SER A 250 29.50 -7.74 -1.73
C SER A 250 28.67 -7.64 -0.44
N CYS A 251 27.42 -7.19 -0.53
CA CYS A 251 26.54 -6.96 0.62
C CYS A 251 25.06 -7.14 0.27
N ALA A 252 24.20 -7.24 1.29
CA ALA A 252 22.76 -7.08 1.16
C ALA A 252 22.36 -5.68 1.64
N PHE A 253 21.40 -5.06 0.96
CA PHE A 253 20.81 -3.79 1.40
C PHE A 253 19.29 -3.84 1.55
N VAL A 254 18.63 -4.89 1.06
CA VAL A 254 17.24 -5.23 1.42
C VAL A 254 17.14 -6.69 1.80
N GLN A 255 16.60 -6.95 2.98
CA GLN A 255 16.34 -8.29 3.49
C GLN A 255 14.94 -8.35 4.11
N MET A 256 14.38 -9.56 4.14
CA MET A 256 13.13 -9.84 4.84
C MET A 256 13.36 -10.97 5.84
N SER A 257 12.91 -10.76 7.08
CA SER A 257 13.14 -11.69 8.19
C SER A 257 11.87 -11.96 8.98
N THR A 258 11.68 -13.20 9.45
CA THR A 258 10.60 -13.54 10.38
C THR A 258 10.86 -13.12 11.82
N ALA A 259 12.07 -12.65 12.13
CA ALA A 259 12.48 -12.29 13.49
C ALA A 259 13.30 -10.99 13.52
N TYR A 260 13.25 -10.32 14.67
CA TYR A 260 13.96 -9.06 14.95
C TYR A 260 15.48 -9.18 14.72
N ASN A 261 16.10 -10.31 15.12
CA ASN A 261 17.54 -10.52 15.08
C ASN A 261 18.03 -11.59 14.08
N GLY A 262 17.37 -11.72 12.91
CA GLY A 262 17.86 -12.62 11.86
C GLY A 262 17.58 -14.10 12.10
N GLY A 263 16.31 -14.48 11.94
CA GLY A 263 15.86 -15.88 11.94
C GLY A 263 15.81 -16.46 10.53
N SER A 264 14.66 -17.01 10.13
CA SER A 264 14.42 -17.33 8.72
C SER A 264 14.34 -16.05 7.91
N CYS A 265 15.43 -15.71 7.21
CA CYS A 265 15.53 -14.52 6.38
C CYS A 265 16.15 -14.81 5.02
N PHE A 266 15.81 -13.95 4.05
CA PHE A 266 16.36 -13.98 2.70
C PHE A 266 16.74 -12.58 2.24
N ASN A 267 17.85 -12.50 1.51
CA ASN A 267 18.29 -11.27 0.87
C ASN A 267 17.42 -11.04 -0.37
N MET A 268 17.01 -9.81 -0.64
CA MET A 268 16.24 -9.44 -1.83
C MET A 268 17.07 -8.65 -2.81
N LEU A 269 17.77 -7.63 -2.30
CA LEU A 269 18.60 -6.73 -3.09
C LEU A 269 19.95 -6.54 -2.42
N GLY A 270 20.98 -6.49 -3.26
CA GLY A 270 22.36 -6.44 -2.80
C GLY A 270 23.32 -6.01 -3.89
N ILE A 271 24.58 -5.97 -3.50
CA ILE A 271 25.73 -5.70 -4.35
C ILE A 271 26.56 -6.98 -4.40
N TRP A 272 27.03 -7.33 -5.59
CA TRP A 272 27.98 -8.42 -5.77
C TRP A 272 29.23 -7.94 -6.49
N SER A 273 30.39 -8.33 -5.98
CA SER A 273 31.69 -8.09 -6.55
C SER A 273 32.54 -9.35 -6.53
N TYR A 274 33.18 -9.64 -7.66
CA TYR A 274 34.12 -10.76 -7.80
C TYR A 274 35.53 -10.39 -7.31
N THR A 275 36.02 -9.19 -7.66
CA THR A 275 37.41 -8.77 -7.44
C THR A 275 37.57 -7.61 -6.45
N GLY A 276 36.48 -7.01 -5.99
CA GLY A 276 36.48 -5.80 -5.16
C GLY A 276 36.73 -4.48 -5.94
N ASN A 277 37.02 -4.54 -7.24
CA ASN A 277 37.31 -3.35 -8.07
C ASN A 277 36.12 -2.87 -8.92
N ALA A 278 35.10 -3.71 -9.05
CA ALA A 278 33.85 -3.42 -9.72
C ALA A 278 32.76 -4.24 -9.05
N ALA A 279 31.54 -3.72 -9.04
CA ALA A 279 30.39 -4.44 -8.50
C ALA A 279 29.16 -4.26 -9.38
N GLN A 280 28.19 -5.14 -9.20
CA GLN A 280 26.93 -5.18 -9.91
C GLN A 280 25.79 -5.18 -8.90
N LEU A 281 24.64 -4.64 -9.30
CA LEU A 281 23.40 -4.89 -8.57
C LEU A 281 23.05 -6.37 -8.66
N VAL A 282 22.52 -6.94 -7.59
CA VAL A 282 21.92 -8.28 -7.60
C VAL A 282 20.56 -8.21 -6.96
N ALA A 283 19.57 -8.76 -7.65
CA ALA A 283 18.22 -8.93 -7.15
C ALA A 283 17.87 -10.41 -7.17
N GLN A 284 17.38 -10.94 -6.05
CA GLN A 284 17.04 -12.36 -5.95
C GLN A 284 15.64 -12.57 -5.39
N GLY A 285 14.98 -13.62 -5.89
CA GLY A 285 13.80 -14.20 -5.29
C GLY A 285 14.14 -15.03 -4.06
N TYR A 286 13.15 -15.77 -3.55
CA TYR A 286 13.37 -16.71 -2.46
C TYR A 286 14.25 -17.88 -2.91
N ALA A 287 15.50 -17.92 -2.44
CA ALA A 287 16.55 -18.89 -2.79
C ALA A 287 16.99 -18.92 -4.27
N TRP A 288 16.05 -18.88 -5.22
CA TRP A 288 16.22 -18.78 -6.67
C TRP A 288 14.93 -18.17 -7.27
N PRO A 289 14.94 -17.56 -8.47
CA PRO A 289 16.09 -17.14 -9.28
C PRO A 289 16.71 -15.80 -8.83
N ALA A 290 17.84 -15.43 -9.46
CA ALA A 290 18.48 -14.13 -9.31
C ALA A 290 18.72 -13.46 -10.67
N ILE A 291 18.75 -12.13 -10.66
CA ILE A 291 19.14 -11.25 -11.77
C ILE A 291 20.41 -10.51 -11.34
N TYR A 292 21.48 -10.67 -12.13
CA TYR A 292 22.67 -9.83 -12.05
C TYR A 292 22.45 -8.60 -12.92
N GLY A 293 22.36 -7.46 -12.26
CA GLY A 293 22.08 -6.15 -12.81
C GLY A 293 23.29 -5.50 -13.50
N PRO A 294 23.17 -4.22 -13.87
CA PRO A 294 24.28 -3.46 -14.44
C PRO A 294 25.36 -3.20 -13.38
N SER A 295 26.54 -2.80 -13.85
CA SER A 295 27.61 -2.32 -12.98
C SER A 295 27.20 -1.04 -12.24
N ILE A 296 27.59 -0.94 -10.98
CA ILE A 296 27.36 0.26 -10.15
C ILE A 296 28.62 1.10 -10.05
N THR A 297 28.44 2.41 -9.98
CA THR A 297 29.51 3.39 -9.77
C THR A 297 29.41 3.91 -8.33
N LEU A 298 30.53 3.97 -7.62
CA LEU A 298 30.54 4.46 -6.24
C LEU A 298 30.07 5.92 -6.17
N ASN A 299 29.42 6.27 -5.06
CA ASN A 299 28.94 7.60 -4.71
C ASN A 299 28.02 8.23 -5.78
N THR A 300 27.41 7.40 -6.62
CA THR A 300 26.47 7.81 -7.66
C THR A 300 25.10 7.24 -7.34
N TRP A 301 24.09 8.11 -7.32
CA TRP A 301 22.72 7.70 -7.11
C TRP A 301 22.22 6.77 -8.22
N THR A 302 21.75 5.59 -7.82
CA THR A 302 21.14 4.60 -8.69
C THR A 302 19.76 4.26 -8.14
N HIS A 303 18.71 4.47 -8.94
CA HIS A 303 17.37 4.04 -8.58
C HIS A 303 17.20 2.56 -8.91
N VAL A 304 16.64 1.79 -7.98
CA VAL A 304 16.44 0.35 -8.10
C VAL A 304 14.99 0.02 -7.76
N SER A 305 14.31 -0.68 -8.66
CA SER A 305 12.99 -1.25 -8.37
C SER A 305 13.00 -2.76 -8.59
N TRP A 306 12.52 -3.49 -7.58
CA TRP A 306 12.35 -4.93 -7.60
C TRP A 306 10.87 -5.26 -7.48
N THR A 307 10.30 -5.79 -8.55
CA THR A 307 8.87 -6.06 -8.64
C THR A 307 8.60 -7.52 -8.90
N PHE A 308 7.42 -7.99 -8.48
CA PHE A 308 6.98 -9.35 -8.67
C PHE A 308 5.48 -9.41 -8.96
N SER A 309 5.10 -10.23 -9.94
CA SER A 309 3.76 -10.77 -10.06
C SER A 309 3.77 -12.18 -10.66
N LEU A 310 2.68 -12.91 -10.50
CA LEU A 310 2.50 -14.23 -11.13
C LEU A 310 2.62 -14.19 -12.65
N THR A 311 2.11 -13.12 -13.26
CA THR A 311 2.09 -12.97 -14.72
C THR A 311 3.47 -12.68 -15.28
N ASN A 312 4.26 -11.89 -14.55
CA ASN A 312 5.49 -11.30 -15.05
C ASN A 312 6.76 -11.88 -14.42
N GLY A 313 6.64 -12.76 -13.42
CA GLY A 313 7.78 -13.20 -12.62
C GLY A 313 8.41 -12.06 -11.84
N TYR A 314 9.68 -12.20 -11.50
CA TYR A 314 10.45 -11.09 -10.92
C TYR A 314 10.97 -10.17 -12.02
N ARG A 315 10.99 -8.86 -11.76
CA ARG A 315 11.56 -7.86 -12.66
C ARG A 315 12.45 -6.88 -11.92
N LEU A 316 13.60 -6.60 -12.51
CA LEU A 316 14.52 -5.56 -12.09
C LEU A 316 14.40 -4.35 -13.02
N TYR A 317 14.27 -3.18 -12.43
CA TYR A 317 14.40 -1.90 -13.12
C TYR A 317 15.53 -1.11 -12.47
N VAL A 318 16.29 -0.39 -13.30
CA VAL A 318 17.40 0.44 -12.87
C VAL A 318 17.28 1.80 -13.55
N ASN A 319 17.36 2.88 -12.77
CA ASN A 319 17.23 4.27 -13.24
C ASN A 319 15.99 4.52 -14.11
N GLY A 320 14.85 3.95 -13.69
CA GLY A 320 13.57 4.13 -14.38
C GLY A 320 13.37 3.23 -15.59
N VAL A 321 14.36 2.40 -15.95
CA VAL A 321 14.35 1.57 -17.17
C VAL A 321 14.31 0.09 -16.80
N TYR A 322 13.49 -0.68 -17.52
CA TYR A 322 13.44 -2.13 -17.39
C TYR A 322 14.80 -2.75 -17.73
N PHE A 323 15.37 -3.52 -16.80
CA PHE A 323 16.64 -4.21 -16.99
C PHE A 323 16.44 -5.66 -17.43
N GLY A 324 15.60 -6.40 -16.71
CA GLY A 324 15.43 -7.82 -16.98
C GLY A 324 14.36 -8.48 -16.11
N THR A 325 14.03 -9.71 -16.48
CA THR A 325 13.06 -10.55 -15.78
C THR A 325 13.60 -11.95 -15.60
N THR A 326 13.04 -12.66 -14.63
CA THR A 326 13.27 -14.08 -14.42
C THR A 326 11.99 -14.71 -13.90
N GLY A 327 11.94 -16.05 -13.87
CA GLY A 327 10.82 -16.78 -13.29
C GLY A 327 10.66 -16.50 -11.80
N TYR A 328 9.87 -17.30 -11.11
CA TYR A 328 9.72 -17.19 -9.67
C TYR A 328 9.76 -18.56 -9.02
N TYR A 329 10.17 -18.58 -7.76
CA TYR A 329 10.10 -19.77 -6.94
C TYR A 329 8.89 -19.68 -6.01
N SER A 330 8.01 -20.68 -6.10
CA SER A 330 6.88 -20.81 -5.19
C SER A 330 7.34 -21.44 -3.89
N TYR A 331 7.61 -20.62 -2.88
CA TYR A 331 7.85 -21.15 -1.53
C TYR A 331 6.54 -21.63 -0.89
N SER A 332 6.53 -22.89 -0.44
CA SER A 332 5.37 -23.54 0.20
C SER A 332 5.48 -23.67 1.72
N GLY A 333 6.39 -22.93 2.37
CA GLY A 333 6.52 -22.95 3.83
C GLY A 333 5.43 -22.15 4.56
N THR A 334 5.64 -21.88 5.85
CA THR A 334 4.64 -21.28 6.74
C THR A 334 4.00 -20.00 6.17
N SER A 335 2.71 -20.06 5.84
CA SER A 335 1.93 -18.91 5.39
C SER A 335 1.43 -18.08 6.57
N GLY A 336 1.28 -16.76 6.38
CA GLY A 336 0.64 -15.87 7.37
C GLY A 336 1.59 -15.27 8.41
N VAL A 337 2.90 -15.33 8.19
CA VAL A 337 3.89 -14.71 9.08
C VAL A 337 4.06 -13.22 8.72
N ILE A 338 4.04 -12.37 9.74
CA ILE A 338 4.38 -10.95 9.61
C ILE A 338 5.90 -10.83 9.67
N ASN A 339 6.50 -10.18 8.67
CA ASN A 339 7.94 -10.06 8.55
C ASN A 339 8.44 -8.66 8.91
N TRP A 340 9.73 -8.61 9.18
CA TRP A 340 10.56 -7.42 9.28
C TRP A 340 11.14 -7.09 7.91
N LEU A 341 10.98 -5.85 7.47
CA LEU A 341 11.81 -5.25 6.42
C LEU A 341 13.10 -4.79 7.07
N GLN A 342 14.24 -5.18 6.51
CA GLN A 342 15.57 -4.80 7.02
C GLN A 342 16.37 -4.15 5.89
N ILE A 343 16.91 -2.97 6.17
CA ILE A 343 17.65 -2.13 5.23
C ILE A 343 19.05 -1.88 5.75
N GLY A 344 20.02 -2.05 4.85
CA GLY A 344 21.45 -1.86 5.11
C GLY A 344 22.15 -2.95 5.94
N TYR A 345 21.41 -3.98 6.38
CA TYR A 345 21.81 -4.84 7.49
C TYR A 345 22.60 -6.12 7.13
N SER A 346 23.08 -6.82 8.17
CA SER A 346 23.96 -8.00 8.12
C SER A 346 23.61 -9.03 9.21
N PHE A 347 22.44 -9.67 9.14
CA PHE A 347 22.20 -10.92 9.88
C PHE A 347 22.53 -12.16 9.03
N THR A 348 22.72 -13.30 9.70
CA THR A 348 22.86 -14.60 9.06
C THR A 348 21.56 -15.01 8.35
N CYS A 349 21.42 -14.65 7.08
CA CYS A 349 20.36 -15.18 6.21
C CYS A 349 20.85 -16.37 5.40
N SER A 350 19.90 -17.12 4.83
CA SER A 350 20.23 -18.11 3.81
C SER A 350 20.83 -17.40 2.59
N GLY A 351 22.16 -17.33 2.55
CA GLY A 351 22.90 -16.68 1.47
C GLY A 351 22.97 -17.61 0.27
N ASN A 352 22.35 -17.23 -0.84
CA ASN A 352 22.50 -17.92 -2.12
C ASN A 352 23.33 -17.05 -3.07
N TYR A 353 22.75 -15.96 -3.60
CA TYR A 353 23.42 -15.11 -4.60
C TYR A 353 23.89 -13.76 -4.04
N ILE A 354 23.40 -13.38 -2.85
CA ILE A 354 23.76 -12.12 -2.18
C ILE A 354 24.43 -12.44 -0.84
N SER A 355 25.59 -11.83 -0.61
CA SER A 355 26.34 -11.89 0.65
C SER A 355 25.55 -11.31 1.82
N ASN A 356 25.72 -11.88 3.02
CA ASN A 356 25.13 -11.34 4.25
C ASN A 356 25.90 -10.15 4.83
N ALA A 357 26.92 -9.64 4.16
CA ALA A 357 27.65 -8.47 4.66
C ALA A 357 26.80 -7.20 4.61
N ALA A 358 27.12 -6.25 5.49
CA ALA A 358 26.36 -5.00 5.63
C ALA A 358 26.63 -4.05 4.48
N PHE A 359 25.60 -3.30 4.10
CA PHE A 359 25.69 -2.25 3.10
C PHE A 359 26.45 -1.04 3.65
N GLN A 360 27.26 -0.43 2.79
CA GLN A 360 27.93 0.83 3.06
C GLN A 360 27.55 1.86 1.99
N GLY A 361 26.94 2.96 2.43
CA GLY A 361 26.40 3.97 1.53
C GLY A 361 25.16 4.66 2.10
N ILE A 362 24.38 5.28 1.22
CA ILE A 362 23.16 6.02 1.55
C ILE A 362 22.00 5.36 0.79
N ILE A 363 20.85 5.23 1.45
CA ILE A 363 19.58 4.81 0.85
C ILE A 363 18.54 5.89 1.10
N ASP A 364 17.67 6.10 0.14
CA ASP A 364 16.66 7.15 0.17
C ASP A 364 15.38 6.70 -0.55
N GLU A 365 14.25 7.33 -0.23
CA GLU A 365 12.97 7.21 -0.94
C GLU A 365 12.50 5.75 -1.05
N ILE A 366 12.33 5.07 0.08
CA ILE A 366 11.96 3.64 0.09
C ILE A 366 10.45 3.49 -0.01
N TYR A 367 9.97 3.00 -1.15
CA TYR A 367 8.57 2.65 -1.39
C TYR A 367 8.37 1.14 -1.37
N VAL A 368 7.35 0.66 -0.64
CA VAL A 368 6.95 -0.75 -0.62
C VAL A 368 5.48 -0.87 -1.01
N HIS A 369 5.17 -1.65 -2.05
CA HIS A 369 3.81 -1.84 -2.56
C HIS A 369 3.37 -3.30 -2.49
N ASN A 370 2.06 -3.51 -2.34
CA ASN A 370 1.40 -4.82 -2.35
C ASN A 370 1.03 -5.35 -3.74
N ARG A 371 1.63 -4.76 -4.78
CA ARG A 371 1.40 -5.08 -6.19
C ARG A 371 2.66 -4.87 -6.99
N GLU A 372 2.67 -5.37 -8.22
CA GLU A 372 3.63 -4.95 -9.23
C GLU A 372 3.30 -3.51 -9.64
N ILE A 373 4.25 -2.60 -9.45
CA ILE A 373 4.18 -1.24 -10.00
C ILE A 373 4.50 -1.27 -11.50
N THR A 374 3.86 -0.37 -12.24
CA THR A 374 4.04 -0.26 -13.70
C THR A 374 5.37 0.40 -14.05
N ALA A 375 5.84 0.21 -15.29
CA ALA A 375 7.03 0.88 -15.78
C ALA A 375 6.92 2.42 -15.70
N THR A 376 5.72 2.98 -15.89
CA THR A 376 5.47 4.42 -15.73
C THR A 376 5.67 4.87 -14.28
N GLU A 377 5.18 4.11 -13.30
CA GLU A 377 5.37 4.42 -11.89
C GLU A 377 6.85 4.31 -11.48
N VAL A 378 7.55 3.27 -11.96
CA VAL A 378 9.00 3.13 -11.77
C VAL A 378 9.76 4.32 -12.34
N TYR A 379 9.37 4.80 -13.53
CA TYR A 379 9.98 5.98 -14.14
C TYR A 379 9.74 7.24 -13.29
N THR A 380 8.54 7.43 -12.75
CA THR A 380 8.24 8.55 -11.84
C THR A 380 9.11 8.50 -10.58
N PHE A 381 9.24 7.34 -9.92
CA PHE A 381 10.10 7.21 -8.72
C PHE A 381 11.59 7.43 -9.03
N ALA A 382 12.02 7.09 -10.25
CA ALA A 382 13.38 7.34 -10.73
C ALA A 382 13.64 8.80 -11.18
N ASN A 383 12.62 9.66 -11.20
CA ASN A 383 12.71 11.06 -11.60
C ASN A 383 11.90 11.95 -10.63
N PRO A 384 12.30 11.99 -9.34
CA PRO A 384 11.60 12.75 -8.30
C PRO A 384 11.76 14.27 -8.47
#